data_AF-A0A2N1QT90-F1
#
_entry.id   AF-A0A2N1QT90-F1
#
_cell.length_a   1.000
_cell.length_b   1.000
_cell.length_c   1.000
_cell.angle_alpha   90.00
_cell.angle_beta   90.00
_cell.angle_gamma   90.00
#
_symmetry.space_group_name_H-M   'P 1'
#
loop_
_entity.id
_entity.type
_entity.pdbx_description
1 polymer ?
#
loop_
_entity_poly.entity_id
_entity_poly.type
_entity_poly.pdbx_seq_one_letter_code
_entity_poly.pdbx_strand_id
1 'polypeptide(L)'
;MQNEQKQTVSEIKKGIRWEVFLPAFIVVAVAAIVGIVDKTALTKASNIFFFWSLDSFGWLYQISIMASVVLVTVVTFSKLGSMRIGGKEAKPKYSFWTWFAMTLTGGIATGIVTWGVNEPLIYYGNVWGELDQLGIKAETHQAAIFAMARSFYNWTFVPYAIYALCGLLVSYIYYHKKGSLTVTATLKPLFGDSVTKPLSSAVIDTLSMLALTIGLATGLTMCITLVITGLKGAYGIQESLPLFIGIGAVIIFAFTFSSYVGLDKGLKIVGSLNAWFYYGLLALLLITGPTLFILRMGTAGLASWMHNFWLWGLDPIDIGGAALTRSWTLFDWAFWVGYAPVTGIFLAMLSYGRTVREYMIVNWILPSVFGIIWFSVWGGSAIHMQMTGGADLVGALNTGGAIMALWEFLKNLPFGLGVIVVPINILVILASFVTCADATLTNIGSMCVRDVPIGTEPPAKIKALWGISIGVVAIIMAAYGGGAQGVDGVKSLAAAAGFVVLFIFVVQVIAFIKVFFIDKVTE
;
A
#
# COMPACT_ATOMS: atom_id res chain seq x y z
N MET A 1 1.05 -33.13 21.53
CA MET A 1 2.17 -34.08 21.38
C MET A 1 3.15 -33.48 20.38
N GLN A 2 3.85 -32.39 20.71
CA GLN A 2 5.20 -32.40 21.31
C GLN A 2 6.17 -33.35 20.58
N ASN A 3 6.59 -32.97 19.36
CA ASN A 3 7.84 -33.44 18.72
C ASN A 3 8.28 -32.64 17.48
N GLU A 4 7.90 -31.36 17.32
CA GLU A 4 8.25 -30.53 16.14
C GLU A 4 9.20 -29.35 16.46
N GLN A 5 10.10 -29.49 17.42
CA GLN A 5 11.08 -28.44 17.71
C GLN A 5 12.50 -28.98 17.75
N LYS A 6 13.13 -28.95 16.56
CA LYS A 6 14.52 -28.55 16.28
C LYS A 6 14.93 -29.09 14.90
N GLN A 7 14.44 -28.46 13.82
CA GLN A 7 15.11 -28.63 12.53
C GLN A 7 16.48 -27.96 12.59
N THR A 8 17.52 -28.67 12.15
CA THR A 8 18.90 -28.16 12.18
C THR A 8 19.17 -27.25 10.98
N VAL A 9 20.11 -26.29 11.11
CA VAL A 9 20.53 -25.36 10.02
C VAL A 9 20.93 -26.08 8.72
N SER A 10 21.32 -27.35 8.82
CA SER A 10 21.60 -28.27 7.70
C SER A 10 20.38 -28.60 6.85
N GLU A 11 19.22 -28.87 7.48
CA GLU A 11 17.98 -29.22 6.78
C GLU A 11 17.39 -28.03 6.03
N ILE A 12 17.56 -26.83 6.58
CA ILE A 12 17.14 -25.56 5.97
C ILE A 12 17.85 -25.31 4.62
N LYS A 13 19.13 -25.71 4.46
CA LYS A 13 19.84 -25.60 3.16
C LYS A 13 19.23 -26.50 2.07
N LYS A 14 18.65 -27.65 2.44
CA LYS A 14 17.89 -28.52 1.50
C LYS A 14 16.47 -28.00 1.24
N GLY A 15 15.96 -27.11 2.09
CA GLY A 15 14.64 -26.50 1.98
C GLY A 15 14.56 -25.27 1.09
N ILE A 16 15.66 -24.64 0.63
CA ILE A 16 15.56 -23.40 -0.16
C ILE A 16 14.95 -23.69 -1.55
N ARG A 17 13.94 -22.90 -1.92
CA ARG A 17 13.31 -22.83 -3.25
C ARG A 17 14.18 -21.98 -4.17
N TRP A 18 15.32 -22.54 -4.61
CA TRP A 18 16.26 -21.83 -5.48
C TRP A 18 15.62 -21.31 -6.77
N GLU A 19 14.62 -22.03 -7.29
CA GLU A 19 13.83 -21.66 -8.45
C GLU A 19 13.00 -20.37 -8.27
N VAL A 20 12.72 -19.96 -7.03
CA VAL A 20 12.05 -18.69 -6.69
C VAL A 20 13.05 -17.66 -6.17
N PHE A 21 13.93 -18.09 -5.27
CA PHE A 21 14.93 -17.24 -4.62
C PHE A 21 15.89 -16.61 -5.64
N LEU A 22 16.49 -17.41 -6.51
CA LEU A 22 17.60 -16.94 -7.34
C LEU A 22 17.15 -15.90 -8.39
N PRO A 23 16.07 -16.11 -9.16
CA PRO A 23 15.62 -15.11 -10.11
C PRO A 23 15.22 -13.79 -9.44
N ALA A 24 14.49 -13.86 -8.32
CA ALA A 24 14.09 -12.67 -7.59
C ALA A 24 15.30 -11.92 -7.02
N PHE A 25 16.25 -12.66 -6.42
CA PHE A 25 17.44 -12.08 -5.82
C PHE A 25 18.36 -11.46 -6.87
N ILE A 26 18.51 -12.08 -8.05
CA ILE A 26 19.32 -11.53 -9.15
C ILE A 26 18.80 -10.15 -9.57
N VAL A 27 17.48 -9.99 -9.77
CA VAL A 27 16.90 -8.69 -10.16
C VAL A 27 17.22 -7.61 -9.12
N VAL A 28 17.04 -7.94 -7.85
CA VAL A 28 17.23 -6.99 -6.74
C VAL A 28 18.71 -6.70 -6.50
N ALA A 29 19.58 -7.71 -6.59
CA ALA A 29 21.02 -7.56 -6.49
C ALA A 29 21.58 -6.74 -7.65
N VAL A 30 21.11 -6.95 -8.88
CA VAL A 30 21.47 -6.12 -10.04
C VAL A 30 21.02 -4.68 -9.83
N ALA A 31 19.79 -4.45 -9.39
CA ALA A 31 19.32 -3.10 -9.07
C ALA A 31 20.18 -2.43 -7.98
N ALA A 32 20.54 -3.16 -6.92
CA ALA A 32 21.41 -2.65 -5.87
C ALA A 32 22.83 -2.33 -6.38
N ILE A 33 23.44 -3.23 -7.16
CA ILE A 33 24.77 -3.04 -7.74
C ILE A 33 24.77 -1.86 -8.70
N VAL A 34 23.80 -1.79 -9.62
CA VAL A 34 23.65 -0.66 -10.54
C VAL A 34 23.45 0.64 -9.75
N GLY A 35 22.62 0.65 -8.70
CA GLY A 35 22.45 1.83 -7.87
C GLY A 35 23.73 2.29 -7.15
N ILE A 36 24.57 1.33 -6.71
CA ILE A 36 25.85 1.64 -6.06
C ILE A 36 26.86 2.19 -7.07
N VAL A 37 26.94 1.60 -8.27
CA VAL A 37 27.93 1.95 -9.30
C VAL A 37 27.51 3.19 -10.09
N ASP A 38 26.24 3.25 -10.48
CA ASP A 38 25.63 4.32 -11.26
C ASP A 38 24.16 4.54 -10.86
N LYS A 39 23.99 5.31 -9.78
CA LYS A 39 22.69 5.76 -9.29
C LYS A 39 21.84 6.47 -10.34
N THR A 40 22.46 7.20 -11.29
CA THR A 40 21.77 7.90 -12.37
C THR A 40 21.19 6.91 -13.38
N ALA A 41 21.94 5.85 -13.70
CA ALA A 41 21.43 4.78 -14.54
C ALA A 41 20.23 4.07 -13.88
N LEU A 42 20.31 3.76 -12.57
CA LEU A 42 19.19 3.14 -11.86
C LEU A 42 17.93 4.01 -11.88
N THR A 43 18.05 5.30 -11.56
CA THR A 43 16.90 6.21 -11.52
C THR A 43 16.31 6.42 -12.91
N LYS A 44 17.15 6.62 -13.93
CA LYS A 44 16.72 6.78 -15.32
C LYS A 44 16.02 5.51 -15.84
N ALA A 45 16.59 4.33 -15.62
CA ALA A 45 16.00 3.07 -16.05
C ALA A 45 14.65 2.84 -15.36
N SER A 46 14.56 3.11 -14.05
CA SER A 46 13.31 3.00 -13.29
C SER A 46 12.23 3.94 -13.82
N ASN A 47 12.58 5.18 -14.15
CA ASN A 47 11.64 6.16 -14.70
C ASN A 47 11.19 5.80 -16.13
N ILE A 48 12.09 5.32 -16.99
CA ILE A 48 11.71 4.84 -18.33
C ILE A 48 10.70 3.69 -18.21
N PHE A 49 10.97 2.75 -17.31
CA PHE A 49 10.07 1.63 -17.05
C PHE A 49 8.71 2.12 -16.53
N PHE A 50 8.71 3.05 -15.57
CA PHE A 50 7.52 3.68 -15.04
C PHE A 50 6.63 4.23 -16.16
N PHE A 51 7.17 5.14 -16.99
CA PHE A 51 6.40 5.76 -18.07
C PHE A 51 5.89 4.74 -19.07
N TRP A 52 6.77 3.86 -19.55
CA TRP A 52 6.38 2.83 -20.51
C TRP A 52 5.25 1.93 -19.97
N SER A 53 5.36 1.47 -18.72
CA SER A 53 4.39 0.57 -18.13
C SER A 53 3.00 1.19 -17.99
N LEU A 54 2.92 2.44 -17.51
CA LEU A 54 1.63 3.11 -17.28
C LEU A 54 1.04 3.68 -18.56
N ASP A 55 1.85 4.20 -19.50
CA ASP A 55 1.37 4.70 -20.79
C ASP A 55 0.85 3.55 -21.66
N SER A 56 1.51 2.38 -21.64
CA SER A 56 1.15 1.26 -22.50
C SER A 56 0.05 0.37 -21.91
N PHE A 57 0.00 0.22 -20.58
CA PHE A 57 -0.89 -0.73 -19.89
C PHE A 57 -1.86 -0.08 -18.89
N GLY A 58 -1.91 1.26 -18.80
CA GLY A 58 -2.84 1.98 -17.93
C GLY A 58 -4.30 1.56 -18.12
N TRP A 59 -4.73 1.34 -19.37
CA TRP A 59 -6.06 0.83 -19.70
C TRP A 59 -6.35 -0.56 -19.10
N LEU A 60 -5.33 -1.42 -18.98
CA LEU A 60 -5.49 -2.76 -18.42
C LEU A 60 -5.63 -2.72 -16.89
N TYR A 61 -4.90 -1.81 -16.22
CA TYR A 61 -5.16 -1.48 -14.82
C TYR A 61 -6.61 -1.03 -14.63
N GLN A 62 -7.09 -0.10 -15.46
CA GLN A 62 -8.47 0.41 -15.42
C GLN A 62 -9.53 -0.66 -15.54
N ILE A 63 -9.48 -1.44 -16.60
CA ILE A 63 -10.52 -2.45 -16.83
C ILE A 63 -10.51 -3.48 -15.71
N SER A 64 -9.33 -3.96 -15.28
CA SER A 64 -9.24 -4.99 -14.24
C SER A 64 -9.68 -4.49 -12.86
N ILE A 65 -9.33 -3.27 -12.48
CA ILE A 65 -9.70 -2.68 -11.19
C ILE A 65 -11.18 -2.30 -11.17
N MET A 66 -11.70 -1.69 -12.24
CA MET A 66 -13.13 -1.37 -12.33
C MET A 66 -14.00 -2.62 -12.40
N ALA A 67 -13.55 -3.68 -13.08
CA ALA A 67 -14.18 -4.99 -13.01
C ALA A 67 -14.17 -5.52 -11.57
N SER A 68 -13.06 -5.37 -10.84
CA SER A 68 -12.97 -5.79 -9.43
C SER A 68 -14.00 -5.07 -8.57
N VAL A 69 -14.16 -3.75 -8.69
CA VAL A 69 -15.20 -2.97 -8.00
C VAL A 69 -16.59 -3.54 -8.27
N VAL A 70 -16.94 -3.77 -9.54
CA VAL A 70 -18.25 -4.32 -9.91
C VAL A 70 -18.45 -5.71 -9.31
N LEU A 71 -17.44 -6.59 -9.41
CA LEU A 71 -17.51 -7.96 -8.93
C LEU A 71 -17.69 -8.03 -7.41
N VAL A 72 -16.91 -7.27 -6.63
CA VAL A 72 -17.06 -7.25 -5.17
C VAL A 72 -18.39 -6.64 -4.76
N THR A 73 -18.89 -5.63 -5.48
CA THR A 73 -20.22 -5.05 -5.26
C THR A 73 -21.30 -6.12 -5.43
N VAL A 74 -21.31 -6.81 -6.57
CA VAL A 74 -22.31 -7.84 -6.87
C VAL A 74 -22.25 -8.97 -5.84
N VAL A 75 -21.05 -9.46 -5.50
CA VAL A 75 -20.90 -10.53 -4.49
C VAL A 75 -21.44 -10.08 -3.12
N THR A 76 -21.14 -8.85 -2.69
CA THR A 76 -21.57 -8.29 -1.39
C THR A 76 -23.09 -8.31 -1.23
N PHE A 77 -23.81 -7.88 -2.26
CA PHE A 77 -25.27 -7.72 -2.22
C PHE A 77 -26.05 -8.94 -2.75
N SER A 78 -25.37 -9.92 -3.34
CA SER A 78 -26.00 -11.16 -3.80
C SER A 78 -26.20 -12.19 -2.66
N LYS A 79 -26.81 -13.33 -3.01
CA LYS A 79 -26.91 -14.51 -2.14
C LYS A 79 -25.54 -15.05 -1.72
N LEU A 80 -24.51 -14.87 -2.56
CA LEU A 80 -23.13 -15.29 -2.23
C LEU A 80 -22.59 -14.59 -0.98
N GLY A 81 -23.05 -13.36 -0.70
CA GLY A 81 -22.70 -12.63 0.51
C GLY A 81 -23.07 -13.37 1.81
N SER A 82 -24.02 -14.30 1.76
CA SER A 82 -24.42 -15.08 2.94
C SER A 82 -23.60 -16.36 3.14
N MET A 83 -22.77 -16.74 2.16
CA MET A 83 -21.86 -17.89 2.28
C MET A 83 -20.87 -17.66 3.42
N ARG A 84 -20.63 -18.70 4.22
CA ARG A 84 -19.67 -18.67 5.32
C ARG A 84 -18.33 -19.27 4.89
N ILE A 85 -17.27 -18.47 5.02
CA ILE A 85 -15.88 -18.84 4.73
C ILE A 85 -15.45 -19.96 5.68
N GLY A 86 -15.13 -21.13 5.14
CA GLY A 86 -14.79 -22.32 5.93
C GLY A 86 -15.94 -23.27 6.25
N GLY A 87 -17.14 -23.02 5.71
CA GLY A 87 -18.30 -23.91 5.87
C GLY A 87 -19.31 -23.42 6.89
N LYS A 88 -20.50 -24.03 6.89
CA LYS A 88 -21.66 -23.63 7.72
C LYS A 88 -21.37 -23.57 9.23
N GLU A 89 -20.57 -24.50 9.72
CA GLU A 89 -20.23 -24.63 11.14
C GLU A 89 -18.98 -23.84 11.56
N ALA A 90 -18.31 -23.15 10.62
CA ALA A 90 -17.10 -22.41 10.92
C ALA A 90 -17.40 -21.23 11.87
N LYS A 91 -16.55 -21.05 12.87
CA LYS A 91 -16.69 -19.98 13.87
C LYS A 91 -15.57 -18.95 13.72
N PRO A 92 -15.87 -17.64 13.79
CA PRO A 92 -14.85 -16.60 13.73
C PRO A 92 -13.77 -16.80 14.80
N LYS A 93 -12.50 -16.66 14.40
CA LYS A 93 -11.35 -16.73 15.32
C LYS A 93 -11.20 -15.49 16.20
N TYR A 94 -11.59 -14.33 15.68
CA TYR A 94 -11.46 -13.03 16.34
C TYR A 94 -12.82 -12.36 16.47
N SER A 95 -13.00 -11.49 17.47
CA SER A 95 -14.17 -10.62 17.55
C SER A 95 -14.26 -9.69 16.32
N PHE A 96 -15.44 -9.16 16.00
CA PHE A 96 -15.63 -8.30 14.82
C PHE A 96 -14.73 -7.06 14.86
N TRP A 97 -14.72 -6.35 15.99
CA TRP A 97 -13.94 -5.13 16.15
C TRP A 97 -12.44 -5.39 16.22
N THR A 98 -12.01 -6.49 16.85
CA THR A 98 -10.60 -6.90 16.83
C THR A 98 -10.15 -7.20 15.41
N TRP A 99 -10.95 -7.91 14.63
CA TRP A 99 -10.64 -8.22 13.24
C TRP A 99 -10.57 -6.96 12.38
N PHE A 100 -11.55 -6.06 12.49
CA PHE A 100 -11.51 -4.78 11.79
C PHE A 100 -10.27 -3.95 12.15
N ALA A 101 -9.92 -3.85 13.43
CA ALA A 101 -8.71 -3.15 13.84
C ALA A 101 -7.44 -3.79 13.22
N MET A 102 -7.36 -5.12 13.19
CA MET A 102 -6.23 -5.85 12.59
C MET A 102 -6.13 -5.62 11.07
N THR A 103 -7.25 -5.61 10.35
CA THR A 103 -7.26 -5.39 8.90
C THR A 103 -6.97 -3.94 8.55
N LEU A 104 -7.55 -3.00 9.29
CA LEU A 104 -7.35 -1.57 9.11
C LEU A 104 -5.88 -1.19 9.34
N THR A 105 -5.30 -1.61 10.48
CA THR A 105 -3.90 -1.32 10.80
C THR A 105 -2.91 -2.06 9.91
N GLY A 106 -3.26 -3.26 9.43
CA GLY A 106 -2.46 -3.99 8.45
C GLY A 106 -2.50 -3.40 7.03
N GLY A 107 -3.57 -2.69 6.66
CA GLY A 107 -3.79 -2.18 5.30
C GLY A 107 -3.55 -0.68 5.08
N ILE A 108 -3.73 0.16 6.11
CA ILE A 108 -3.71 1.63 5.96
C ILE A 108 -2.29 2.23 5.93
N ALA A 109 -1.33 1.57 6.60
CA ALA A 109 0.10 1.89 6.59
C ALA A 109 0.44 3.40 6.74
N THR A 110 1.62 3.81 6.26
CA THR A 110 2.13 5.19 6.28
C THR A 110 1.53 6.08 5.18
N GLY A 111 0.87 5.47 4.18
CA GLY A 111 0.35 6.16 2.99
C GLY A 111 -0.71 7.20 3.34
N ILE A 112 -1.72 6.84 4.13
CA ILE A 112 -2.84 7.74 4.40
C ILE A 112 -2.43 9.02 5.14
N VAL A 113 -1.43 8.91 6.01
CA VAL A 113 -0.91 10.05 6.79
C VAL A 113 -0.05 10.93 5.91
N THR A 114 0.73 10.31 5.03
CA THR A 114 1.53 11.06 4.07
C THR A 114 0.62 11.82 3.10
N TRP A 115 -0.28 11.13 2.43
CA TRP A 115 -1.04 11.69 1.32
C TRP A 115 -2.30 12.43 1.76
N GLY A 116 -2.76 12.21 3.01
CA GLY A 116 -3.96 12.83 3.57
C GLY A 116 -3.99 14.36 3.54
N VAL A 117 -2.81 15.00 3.57
CA VAL A 117 -2.64 16.46 3.41
C VAL A 117 -2.05 16.80 2.06
N ASN A 118 -0.99 16.07 1.70
CA ASN A 118 -0.18 16.40 0.55
C ASN A 118 -0.97 16.29 -0.76
N GLU A 119 -1.65 15.18 -1.00
CA GLU A 119 -2.32 14.94 -2.28
C GLU A 119 -3.49 15.92 -2.54
N PRO A 120 -4.40 16.20 -1.59
CA PRO A 120 -5.40 17.24 -1.78
C PRO A 120 -4.79 18.61 -2.09
N LEU A 121 -3.68 18.99 -1.46
CA LEU A 121 -3.05 20.27 -1.72
C LEU A 121 -2.30 20.33 -3.05
N ILE A 122 -1.75 19.20 -3.50
CA ILE A 122 -1.14 19.08 -4.82
C ILE A 122 -2.20 19.34 -5.89
N TYR A 123 -3.36 18.69 -5.80
CA TYR A 123 -4.47 18.93 -6.72
C TYR A 123 -5.03 20.34 -6.61
N TYR A 124 -5.22 20.84 -5.38
CA TYR A 124 -5.73 22.20 -5.15
C TYR A 124 -4.82 23.27 -5.76
N GLY A 125 -3.50 23.13 -5.56
CA GLY A 125 -2.49 24.07 -6.05
C GLY A 125 -2.06 23.85 -7.49
N ASN A 126 -2.51 22.78 -8.15
CA ASN A 126 -2.06 22.38 -9.49
C ASN A 126 -0.52 22.30 -9.60
N VAL A 127 0.13 21.72 -8.59
CA VAL A 127 1.58 21.86 -8.36
C VAL A 127 2.41 21.35 -9.54
N TRP A 128 1.97 20.29 -10.23
CA TRP A 128 2.64 19.75 -11.41
C TRP A 128 1.73 19.62 -12.64
N GLY A 129 0.65 20.42 -12.70
CA GLY A 129 -0.25 20.48 -13.87
C GLY A 129 -1.39 19.46 -13.84
N GLU A 130 -1.75 18.91 -12.68
CA GLU A 130 -2.84 17.95 -12.51
C GLU A 130 -4.22 18.45 -12.98
N LEU A 131 -4.43 19.76 -13.05
CA LEU A 131 -5.69 20.39 -13.45
C LEU A 131 -5.66 20.96 -14.87
N ASP A 132 -4.49 20.99 -15.53
CA ASP A 132 -4.28 21.71 -16.79
C ASP A 132 -5.24 21.23 -17.88
N GLN A 133 -5.35 19.91 -18.04
CA GLN A 133 -6.20 19.29 -19.07
C GLN A 133 -7.71 19.37 -18.72
N LEU A 134 -8.03 19.60 -17.44
CA LEU A 134 -9.40 19.72 -16.96
C LEU A 134 -9.94 21.16 -17.05
N GLY A 135 -9.07 22.14 -17.31
CA GLY A 135 -9.44 23.56 -17.33
C GLY A 135 -9.89 24.10 -15.96
N ILE A 136 -9.54 23.41 -14.87
CA ILE A 136 -9.87 23.86 -13.51
C ILE A 136 -8.77 24.79 -13.03
N LYS A 137 -9.12 26.03 -12.70
CA LYS A 137 -8.15 27.00 -12.18
C LYS A 137 -7.70 26.61 -10.77
N ALA A 138 -6.38 26.55 -10.56
CA ALA A 138 -5.75 26.30 -9.27
C ALA A 138 -6.21 27.28 -8.19
N GLU A 139 -6.18 26.82 -6.95
CA GLU A 139 -6.51 27.58 -5.74
C GLU A 139 -7.91 28.24 -5.77
N THR A 140 -8.85 27.60 -6.47
CA THR A 140 -10.26 28.00 -6.48
C THR A 140 -11.11 27.03 -5.66
N HIS A 141 -12.35 27.44 -5.35
CA HIS A 141 -13.30 26.53 -4.69
C HIS A 141 -13.59 25.27 -5.52
N GLN A 142 -13.61 25.39 -6.85
CA GLN A 142 -13.76 24.25 -7.74
C GLN A 142 -12.57 23.29 -7.63
N ALA A 143 -11.34 23.81 -7.59
CA ALA A 143 -10.14 23.00 -7.38
C ALA A 143 -10.17 22.30 -6.01
N ALA A 144 -10.65 22.95 -4.95
CA ALA A 144 -10.77 22.34 -3.63
C ALA A 144 -11.75 21.15 -3.62
N ILE A 145 -12.90 21.27 -4.29
CA ILE A 145 -13.87 20.17 -4.40
C ILE A 145 -13.28 19.03 -5.24
N PHE A 146 -12.64 19.36 -6.36
CA PHE A 146 -11.97 18.37 -7.21
C PHE A 146 -10.88 17.62 -6.43
N ALA A 147 -10.01 18.35 -5.72
CA ALA A 147 -8.94 17.79 -4.92
C ALA A 147 -9.45 16.75 -3.92
N MET A 148 -10.48 17.12 -3.15
CA MET A 148 -11.13 16.20 -2.19
C MET A 148 -11.71 14.97 -2.88
N ALA A 149 -12.44 15.17 -3.97
CA ALA A 149 -13.07 14.08 -4.71
C ALA A 149 -12.05 13.12 -5.34
N ARG A 150 -10.95 13.65 -5.89
CA ARG A 150 -9.90 12.86 -6.51
C ARG A 150 -9.11 12.06 -5.47
N SER A 151 -8.84 12.64 -4.31
CA SER A 151 -8.25 11.89 -3.19
C SER A 151 -9.16 10.77 -2.69
N PHE A 152 -10.49 10.96 -2.64
CA PHE A 152 -11.41 9.85 -2.34
C PHE A 152 -11.31 8.74 -3.38
N TYR A 153 -11.17 9.09 -4.66
CA TYR A 153 -11.02 8.12 -5.73
C TYR A 153 -9.80 7.21 -5.53
N ASN A 154 -8.66 7.78 -5.16
CA ASN A 154 -7.39 7.08 -5.03
C ASN A 154 -7.24 6.25 -3.74
N TRP A 155 -8.02 6.54 -2.68
CA TRP A 155 -7.80 6.00 -1.33
C TRP A 155 -8.99 5.28 -0.68
N THR A 156 -10.10 5.10 -1.40
CA THR A 156 -11.34 4.56 -0.82
C THR A 156 -11.83 3.31 -1.56
N PHE A 157 -13.03 3.32 -2.11
CA PHE A 157 -13.71 2.11 -2.59
C PHE A 157 -12.97 1.40 -3.72
N VAL A 158 -12.28 2.13 -4.58
CA VAL A 158 -11.57 1.56 -5.73
C VAL A 158 -10.37 0.71 -5.29
N PRO A 159 -9.38 1.23 -4.54
CA PRO A 159 -8.24 0.43 -4.13
C PRO A 159 -8.61 -0.74 -3.21
N TYR A 160 -9.54 -0.55 -2.27
CA TYR A 160 -9.93 -1.65 -1.38
C TYR A 160 -10.68 -2.78 -2.09
N ALA A 161 -11.30 -2.52 -3.26
CA ALA A 161 -11.91 -3.57 -4.07
C ALA A 161 -10.86 -4.57 -4.61
N ILE A 162 -9.65 -4.10 -4.92
CA ILE A 162 -8.52 -4.94 -5.38
C ILE A 162 -8.19 -5.97 -4.28
N TYR A 163 -7.98 -5.48 -3.05
CA TYR A 163 -7.65 -6.34 -1.91
C TYR A 163 -8.78 -7.27 -1.50
N ALA A 164 -10.02 -6.78 -1.50
CA ALA A 164 -11.19 -7.58 -1.17
C ALA A 164 -11.42 -8.70 -2.19
N LEU A 165 -11.23 -8.44 -3.49
CA LEU A 165 -11.32 -9.46 -4.53
C LEU A 165 -10.26 -10.55 -4.32
N CYS A 166 -8.99 -10.15 -4.20
CA CYS A 166 -7.88 -11.08 -4.03
C CYS A 166 -8.04 -11.91 -2.75
N GLY A 167 -8.36 -11.27 -1.63
CA GLY A 167 -8.48 -11.98 -0.35
C GLY A 167 -9.70 -12.89 -0.27
N LEU A 168 -10.83 -12.51 -0.87
CA LEU A 168 -11.99 -13.41 -0.98
C LEU A 168 -11.63 -14.63 -1.85
N LEU A 169 -10.97 -14.42 -3.00
CA LEU A 169 -10.55 -15.52 -3.87
C LEU A 169 -9.62 -16.50 -3.14
N VAL A 170 -8.58 -15.98 -2.48
CA VAL A 170 -7.66 -16.81 -1.68
C VAL A 170 -8.41 -17.55 -0.58
N SER A 171 -9.30 -16.86 0.16
CA SER A 171 -10.06 -17.47 1.25
C SER A 171 -10.91 -18.64 0.78
N TYR A 172 -11.61 -18.50 -0.35
CA TYR A 172 -12.45 -19.55 -0.89
C TYR A 172 -11.64 -20.75 -1.39
N ILE A 173 -10.55 -20.49 -2.11
CA ILE A 173 -9.66 -21.56 -2.59
C ILE A 173 -9.04 -22.33 -1.43
N TYR A 174 -8.59 -21.62 -0.40
CA TYR A 174 -7.97 -22.25 0.76
C TYR A 174 -9.00 -23.02 1.61
N TYR A 175 -10.09 -22.37 2.04
CA TYR A 175 -11.01 -22.94 3.02
C TYR A 175 -12.08 -23.85 2.43
N HIS A 176 -12.59 -23.58 1.22
CA HIS A 176 -13.63 -24.39 0.58
C HIS A 176 -13.06 -25.41 -0.40
N LYS A 177 -12.06 -25.03 -1.21
CA LYS A 177 -11.43 -25.96 -2.17
C LYS A 177 -10.23 -26.72 -1.60
N LYS A 178 -9.87 -26.48 -0.32
CA LYS A 178 -8.74 -27.13 0.36
C LYS A 178 -7.42 -26.99 -0.41
N GLY A 179 -7.24 -25.86 -1.10
CA GLY A 179 -6.02 -25.51 -1.82
C GLY A 179 -4.91 -25.02 -0.88
N SER A 180 -3.74 -24.70 -1.44
CA SER A 180 -2.66 -24.05 -0.69
C SER A 180 -2.92 -22.55 -0.54
N LEU A 181 -2.39 -21.95 0.53
CA LEU A 181 -2.46 -20.51 0.78
C LEU A 181 -1.41 -19.76 -0.06
N THR A 182 -1.56 -19.80 -1.38
CA THR A 182 -0.59 -19.21 -2.32
C THR A 182 -1.30 -18.46 -3.45
N VAL A 183 -0.61 -17.49 -4.06
CA VAL A 183 -1.09 -16.79 -5.25
C VAL A 183 -1.31 -17.78 -6.39
N THR A 184 -0.37 -18.71 -6.59
CA THR A 184 -0.48 -19.80 -7.57
C THR A 184 -1.79 -20.60 -7.42
N ALA A 185 -2.24 -20.89 -6.20
CA ALA A 185 -3.47 -21.66 -5.97
C ALA A 185 -4.72 -20.94 -6.50
N THR A 186 -4.74 -19.60 -6.46
CA THR A 186 -5.86 -18.81 -6.96
C THR A 186 -6.11 -18.93 -8.46
N LEU A 187 -5.11 -19.43 -9.20
CA LEU A 187 -5.19 -19.60 -10.65
C LEU A 187 -5.64 -21.03 -11.06
N LYS A 188 -5.67 -21.98 -10.10
CA LYS A 188 -6.16 -23.35 -10.35
C LYS A 188 -7.55 -23.44 -10.98
N PRO A 189 -8.54 -22.59 -10.63
CA PRO A 189 -9.85 -22.65 -11.28
C PRO A 189 -9.76 -22.53 -12.81
N LEU A 190 -8.82 -21.75 -13.34
CA LEU A 190 -8.66 -21.57 -14.78
C LEU A 190 -7.80 -22.65 -15.41
N PHE A 191 -6.70 -23.02 -14.78
CA PHE A 191 -5.67 -23.87 -15.41
C PHE A 191 -5.55 -25.29 -14.82
N GLY A 192 -6.38 -25.64 -13.84
CA GLY A 192 -6.30 -26.91 -13.12
C GLY A 192 -4.95 -27.11 -12.42
N ASP A 193 -4.54 -28.36 -12.23
CA ASP A 193 -3.28 -28.69 -11.55
C ASP A 193 -2.01 -28.38 -12.38
N SER A 194 -2.17 -28.00 -13.66
CA SER A 194 -1.04 -27.60 -14.50
C SER A 194 -0.29 -26.39 -13.94
N VAL A 195 -0.99 -25.45 -13.30
CA VAL A 195 -0.40 -24.24 -12.72
C VAL A 195 0.44 -24.53 -11.48
N THR A 196 0.20 -25.67 -10.82
CA THR A 196 1.00 -26.15 -9.70
C THR A 196 2.17 -27.01 -10.11
N LYS A 197 2.40 -27.23 -11.41
CA LYS A 197 3.65 -27.85 -11.87
C LYS A 197 4.84 -26.97 -11.48
N PRO A 198 6.01 -27.55 -11.16
CA PRO A 198 7.14 -26.83 -10.59
C PRO A 198 7.50 -25.55 -11.35
N LEU A 199 7.61 -25.61 -12.68
CA LEU A 199 7.96 -24.45 -13.50
C LEU A 199 6.91 -23.33 -13.43
N SER A 200 5.63 -23.66 -13.66
CA SER A 200 4.54 -22.68 -13.65
C SER A 200 4.39 -22.02 -12.28
N SER A 201 4.43 -22.81 -11.20
CA SER A 201 4.37 -22.30 -9.83
C SER A 201 5.58 -21.43 -9.48
N ALA A 202 6.78 -21.80 -9.96
CA ALA A 202 7.99 -21.04 -9.71
C ALA A 202 7.92 -19.66 -10.38
N VAL A 203 7.39 -19.56 -11.60
CA VAL A 203 7.22 -18.27 -12.29
C VAL A 203 6.26 -17.37 -11.52
N ILE A 204 5.07 -17.86 -11.16
CA ILE A 204 4.06 -17.06 -10.45
C ILE A 204 4.55 -16.62 -9.07
N ASP A 205 5.16 -17.54 -8.32
CA ASP A 205 5.69 -17.25 -7.00
C ASP A 205 6.91 -16.29 -7.08
N THR A 206 7.74 -16.39 -8.12
CA THR A 206 8.85 -15.45 -8.39
C THR A 206 8.32 -14.05 -8.66
N LEU A 207 7.32 -13.90 -9.54
CA LEU A 207 6.71 -12.60 -9.83
C LEU A 207 6.05 -12.01 -8.58
N SER A 208 5.36 -12.84 -7.79
CA SER A 208 4.76 -12.42 -6.53
C SER A 208 5.82 -11.98 -5.51
N MET A 209 6.93 -12.70 -5.42
CA MET A 209 8.06 -12.36 -4.55
C MET A 209 8.75 -11.07 -5.01
N LEU A 210 8.94 -10.88 -6.32
CA LEU A 210 9.51 -9.66 -6.88
C LEU A 210 8.64 -8.45 -6.57
N ALA A 211 7.32 -8.55 -6.78
CA ALA A 211 6.40 -7.46 -6.44
C ALA A 211 6.44 -7.11 -4.96
N LEU A 212 6.49 -8.11 -4.06
CA LEU A 212 6.67 -7.89 -2.63
C LEU A 212 7.97 -7.18 -2.29
N THR A 213 9.07 -7.65 -2.89
CA THR A 213 10.39 -7.10 -2.61
C THR A 213 10.50 -5.65 -3.10
N ILE A 214 10.01 -5.37 -4.31
CA ILE A 214 9.96 -4.01 -4.86
C ILE A 214 8.98 -3.14 -4.05
N GLY A 215 7.84 -3.69 -3.63
CA GLY A 215 6.89 -3.02 -2.74
C GLY A 215 7.55 -2.63 -1.41
N LEU A 216 8.26 -3.56 -0.76
CA LEU A 216 8.99 -3.26 0.47
C LEU A 216 10.08 -2.20 0.25
N ALA A 217 10.80 -2.25 -0.87
CA ALA A 217 11.75 -1.20 -1.25
C ALA A 217 11.06 0.16 -1.40
N THR A 218 9.92 0.20 -2.09
CA THR A 218 9.09 1.40 -2.29
C THR A 218 8.67 2.00 -0.97
N GLY A 219 8.11 1.19 -0.07
CA GLY A 219 7.68 1.62 1.26
C GLY A 219 8.84 2.11 2.12
N LEU A 220 10.01 1.45 2.05
CA LEU A 220 11.20 1.87 2.79
C LEU A 220 11.76 3.18 2.24
N THR A 221 11.82 3.35 0.92
CA THR A 221 12.19 4.63 0.28
C THR A 221 11.27 5.73 0.78
N MET A 222 9.96 5.50 0.75
CA MET A 222 8.97 6.47 1.22
C MET A 222 9.16 6.81 2.70
N CYS A 223 9.39 5.81 3.55
CA CYS A 223 9.61 6.01 4.98
C CYS A 223 10.87 6.86 5.25
N ILE A 224 11.98 6.54 4.59
CA ILE A 224 13.24 7.31 4.72
C ILE A 224 13.03 8.76 4.26
N THR A 225 12.45 8.96 3.07
CA THR A 225 12.18 10.29 2.52
C THR A 225 11.25 11.10 3.42
N LEU A 226 10.22 10.47 3.99
CA LEU A 226 9.27 11.11 4.89
C LEU A 226 9.92 11.55 6.20
N VAL A 227 10.73 10.70 6.82
CA VAL A 227 11.47 11.06 8.05
C VAL A 227 12.42 12.22 7.78
N ILE A 228 13.18 12.17 6.68
CA ILE A 228 14.17 13.19 6.34
C ILE A 228 13.53 14.55 6.04
N THR A 229 12.48 14.56 5.22
CA THR A 229 11.72 15.79 4.96
C THR A 229 11.05 16.32 6.22
N GLY A 230 10.62 15.44 7.13
CA GLY A 230 10.09 15.83 8.43
C GLY A 230 11.14 16.51 9.31
N LEU A 231 12.35 15.96 9.36
CA LEU A 231 13.46 16.56 10.07
C LEU A 231 13.84 17.93 9.48
N LYS A 232 13.80 18.07 8.15
CA LYS A 232 14.04 19.33 7.45
C LYS A 232 12.96 20.37 7.73
N GLY A 233 11.69 20.04 7.51
CA GLY A 233 10.57 20.98 7.67
C GLY A 233 10.35 21.41 9.12
N ALA A 234 10.53 20.49 10.07
CA ALA A 234 10.29 20.73 11.48
C ALA A 234 11.50 21.35 12.20
N TYR A 235 12.72 20.91 11.88
CA TYR A 235 13.93 21.23 12.66
C TYR A 235 15.04 21.87 11.82
N GLY A 236 14.83 22.09 10.52
CA GLY A 236 15.83 22.71 9.64
C GLY A 236 17.03 21.82 9.32
N ILE A 237 16.98 20.53 9.67
CA ILE A 237 18.08 19.58 9.43
C ILE A 237 18.17 19.32 7.93
N GLN A 238 19.29 19.74 7.34
CA GLN A 238 19.48 19.61 5.90
C GLN A 238 19.70 18.15 5.48
N GLU A 239 19.19 17.84 4.30
CA GLU A 239 19.32 16.52 3.68
C GLU A 239 20.79 16.27 3.33
N SER A 240 21.28 15.08 3.67
CA SER A 240 22.64 14.68 3.31
C SER A 240 22.70 13.17 3.16
N LEU A 241 23.60 12.67 2.31
CA LEU A 241 23.78 11.23 2.13
C LEU A 241 24.05 10.48 3.45
N PRO A 242 24.89 10.98 4.38
CA PRO A 242 25.06 10.34 5.69
C PRO A 242 23.75 10.22 6.48
N LEU A 243 22.85 11.20 6.38
CA LEU A 243 21.54 11.16 7.04
C LEU A 243 20.63 10.09 6.42
N PHE A 244 20.57 9.99 5.09
CA PHE A 244 19.87 8.91 4.38
C PHE A 244 20.39 7.53 4.78
N ILE A 245 21.70 7.35 4.81
CA ILE A 245 22.33 6.08 5.21
C ILE A 245 22.05 5.77 6.68
N GLY A 246 22.21 6.74 7.58
CA GLY A 246 22.01 6.55 9.02
C GLY A 246 20.57 6.17 9.36
N ILE A 247 19.59 6.92 8.86
CA ILE A 247 18.16 6.61 9.08
C ILE A 247 17.80 5.27 8.44
N GLY A 248 18.22 5.05 7.19
CA GLY A 248 17.97 3.78 6.49
C GLY A 248 18.54 2.59 7.25
N ALA A 249 19.79 2.67 7.71
CA ALA A 249 20.44 1.60 8.48
C ALA A 249 19.71 1.28 9.78
N VAL A 250 19.24 2.31 10.52
CA VAL A 250 18.46 2.13 11.74
C VAL A 250 17.13 1.42 11.45
N ILE A 251 16.41 1.84 10.41
CA ILE A 251 15.14 1.21 10.02
C ILE A 251 15.37 -0.24 9.60
N ILE A 252 16.36 -0.49 8.73
CA ILE A 252 16.73 -1.84 8.26
C ILE A 252 17.06 -2.75 9.44
N PHE A 253 17.90 -2.27 10.35
CA PHE A 253 18.23 -3.03 11.55
C PHE A 253 16.98 -3.37 12.38
N ALA A 254 16.10 -2.38 12.58
CA ALA A 254 14.89 -2.55 13.39
C ALA A 254 13.94 -3.62 12.84
N PHE A 255 13.63 -3.64 11.54
CA PHE A 255 12.70 -4.63 10.96
C PHE A 255 13.34 -5.96 10.56
N THR A 256 14.66 -5.97 10.34
CA THR A 256 15.36 -7.21 9.97
C THR A 256 15.57 -8.11 11.19
N PHE A 257 15.86 -7.51 12.34
CA PHE A 257 16.22 -8.22 13.56
C PHE A 257 15.16 -8.16 14.65
N SER A 258 14.00 -7.55 14.40
CA SER A 258 12.90 -7.42 15.37
C SER A 258 12.50 -8.74 16.01
N SER A 259 12.25 -9.77 15.21
CA SER A 259 11.81 -11.07 15.71
C SER A 259 12.91 -11.84 16.43
N TYR A 260 14.18 -11.67 16.04
CA TYR A 260 15.31 -12.35 16.68
C TYR A 260 15.75 -11.70 17.99
N VAL A 261 15.55 -10.39 18.14
CA VAL A 261 15.89 -9.62 19.35
C VAL A 261 14.68 -9.49 20.29
N GLY A 262 13.53 -10.05 19.92
CA GLY A 262 12.31 -10.05 20.75
C GLY A 262 11.56 -8.72 20.77
N LEU A 263 11.78 -7.85 19.77
CA LEU A 263 11.06 -6.59 19.60
C LEU A 263 9.60 -6.79 19.21
N ASP A 264 9.17 -7.99 18.81
CA ASP A 264 7.81 -8.30 18.33
C ASP A 264 6.70 -7.80 19.25
N LYS A 265 6.87 -7.98 20.57
CA LYS A 265 5.88 -7.50 21.55
C LYS A 265 5.82 -5.97 21.55
N GLY A 266 6.98 -5.31 21.50
CA GLY A 266 7.08 -3.85 21.43
C GLY A 266 6.47 -3.30 20.15
N LEU A 267 6.81 -3.87 18.99
CA LEU A 267 6.27 -3.47 17.70
C LEU A 267 4.74 -3.68 17.62
N LYS A 268 4.22 -4.78 18.17
CA LYS A 268 2.76 -5.00 18.26
C LYS A 268 2.06 -3.95 19.12
N ILE A 269 2.67 -3.56 20.25
CA ILE A 269 2.12 -2.51 21.13
C ILE A 269 2.16 -1.17 20.41
N VAL A 270 3.30 -0.79 19.80
CA VAL A 270 3.42 0.50 19.12
C VAL A 270 2.53 0.57 17.88
N GLY A 271 2.40 -0.53 17.12
CA GLY A 271 1.44 -0.64 16.02
C GLY A 271 -0.02 -0.53 16.47
N SER A 272 -0.35 -0.95 17.70
CA SER A 272 -1.68 -0.75 18.28
C SER A 272 -1.90 0.70 18.76
N LEU A 273 -0.86 1.32 19.33
CA LEU A 273 -0.88 2.74 19.72
C LEU A 273 -1.01 3.67 18.51
N ASN A 274 -0.48 3.27 17.36
CA ASN A 274 -0.60 4.02 16.11
C ASN A 274 -2.06 4.35 15.76
N ALA A 275 -2.94 3.34 15.77
CA ALA A 275 -4.36 3.54 15.48
C ALA A 275 -5.00 4.59 16.42
N TRP A 276 -4.69 4.49 17.71
CA TRP A 276 -5.18 5.44 18.72
C TRP A 276 -4.64 6.85 18.52
N PHE A 277 -3.37 6.99 18.14
CA PHE A 277 -2.78 8.29 17.81
C PHE A 277 -3.52 8.94 16.64
N TYR A 278 -3.80 8.18 15.58
CA TYR A 278 -4.53 8.69 14.41
C TYR A 278 -5.99 9.01 14.71
N TYR A 279 -6.70 8.22 15.52
CA TYR A 279 -8.03 8.59 16.00
C TYR A 279 -8.00 9.86 16.86
N GLY A 280 -6.99 10.00 17.72
CA GLY A 280 -6.76 11.19 18.51
C GLY A 280 -6.52 12.43 17.64
N LEU A 281 -5.72 12.32 16.58
CA LEU A 281 -5.48 13.41 15.64
C LEU A 281 -6.74 13.79 14.84
N LEU A 282 -7.56 12.82 14.42
CA LEU A 282 -8.85 13.12 13.79
C LEU A 282 -9.75 13.92 14.73
N ALA A 283 -9.89 13.46 15.98
CA ALA A 283 -10.69 14.16 16.98
C ALA A 283 -10.13 15.56 17.25
N LEU A 284 -8.81 15.69 17.37
CA LEU A 284 -8.14 16.97 17.56
C LEU A 284 -8.45 17.94 16.42
N LEU A 285 -8.28 17.54 15.17
CA LEU A 285 -8.54 18.39 14.00
C LEU A 285 -10.02 18.72 13.82
N LEU A 286 -10.92 17.82 14.19
CA LEU A 286 -12.36 18.11 14.19
C LEU A 286 -12.75 19.16 15.22
N ILE A 287 -12.07 19.20 16.37
CA ILE A 287 -12.35 20.15 17.46
C ILE A 287 -11.65 21.49 17.25
N THR A 288 -10.38 21.46 16.84
CA THR A 288 -9.54 22.67 16.71
C THR A 288 -9.55 23.28 15.31
N GLY A 289 -9.89 22.47 14.30
CA GLY A 289 -9.97 22.87 12.91
C GLY A 289 -11.35 23.38 12.50
N PRO A 290 -11.53 23.70 11.21
CA PRO A 290 -12.75 24.31 10.70
C PRO A 290 -13.84 23.25 10.46
N THR A 291 -14.48 22.75 11.53
CA THR A 291 -15.43 21.62 11.48
C THR A 291 -16.50 21.77 10.39
N LEU A 292 -17.12 22.95 10.27
CA LEU A 292 -18.14 23.19 9.26
C LEU A 292 -17.56 23.12 7.83
N PHE A 293 -16.35 23.64 7.61
CA PHE A 293 -15.69 23.54 6.32
C PHE A 293 -15.36 22.08 5.98
N ILE A 294 -14.82 21.32 6.94
CA ILE A 294 -14.54 19.88 6.80
C ILE A 294 -15.79 19.11 6.35
N LEU A 295 -16.92 19.33 7.03
CA LEU A 295 -18.18 18.63 6.72
C LEU A 295 -18.73 19.04 5.33
N ARG A 296 -18.68 20.33 4.99
CA ARG A 296 -19.12 20.83 3.68
C ARG A 296 -18.23 20.33 2.55
N MET A 297 -16.91 20.39 2.71
CA MET A 297 -15.94 19.91 1.73
C MET A 297 -15.99 18.40 1.55
N GLY A 298 -16.10 17.64 2.63
CA GLY A 298 -16.26 16.19 2.56
C GLY A 298 -17.53 15.80 1.80
N THR A 299 -18.65 16.48 2.08
CA THR A 299 -19.93 16.23 1.39
C THR A 299 -19.87 16.62 -0.09
N ALA A 300 -19.29 17.79 -0.43
CA ALA A 300 -19.13 18.23 -1.81
C ALA A 300 -18.16 17.34 -2.59
N GLY A 301 -17.05 16.93 -1.96
CA GLY A 301 -16.09 15.99 -2.51
C GLY A 301 -16.72 14.62 -2.78
N LEU A 302 -17.57 14.13 -1.88
CA LEU A 302 -18.31 12.87 -2.05
C LEU A 302 -19.25 12.96 -3.26
N ALA A 303 -20.01 14.04 -3.40
CA ALA A 303 -20.89 14.25 -4.53
C ALA A 303 -20.12 14.31 -5.87
N SER A 304 -19.03 15.07 -5.91
CA SER A 304 -18.17 15.18 -7.09
C SER A 304 -17.49 13.85 -7.45
N TRP A 305 -17.02 13.11 -6.45
CA TRP A 305 -16.44 11.78 -6.64
C TRP A 305 -17.46 10.80 -7.24
N MET A 306 -18.67 10.75 -6.69
CA MET A 306 -19.75 9.91 -7.20
C MET A 306 -20.15 10.28 -8.63
N HIS A 307 -20.22 11.58 -8.94
CA HIS A 307 -20.54 12.07 -10.28
C HIS A 307 -19.49 11.63 -11.32
N ASN A 308 -18.21 11.71 -10.97
CA ASN A 308 -17.11 11.42 -11.90
C ASN A 308 -16.59 9.97 -11.84
N PHE A 309 -17.20 9.10 -11.02
CA PHE A 309 -16.67 7.79 -10.67
C PHE A 309 -16.23 6.93 -11.87
N TRP A 310 -17.09 6.82 -12.89
CA TRP A 310 -16.81 6.00 -14.08
C TRP A 310 -15.86 6.67 -15.05
N LEU A 311 -16.00 7.99 -15.24
CA LEU A 311 -15.12 8.78 -16.11
C LEU A 311 -13.67 8.64 -15.67
N TRP A 312 -13.44 8.80 -14.37
CA TRP A 312 -12.12 8.68 -13.76
C TRP A 312 -11.57 7.25 -13.73
N GLY A 313 -12.46 6.25 -13.71
CA GLY A 313 -12.05 4.85 -13.69
C GLY A 313 -11.68 4.26 -15.04
N LEU A 314 -12.02 4.96 -16.12
CA LEU A 314 -11.82 4.55 -17.50
C LEU A 314 -11.14 5.66 -18.31
N ASP A 315 -10.18 6.34 -17.68
CA ASP A 315 -9.35 7.40 -18.27
C ASP A 315 -7.90 6.93 -18.46
N PRO A 316 -7.52 6.34 -19.60
CA PRO A 316 -6.17 5.79 -19.76
C PRO A 316 -5.11 6.87 -20.03
N ILE A 317 -5.30 8.11 -19.53
CA ILE A 317 -4.50 9.34 -19.65
C ILE A 317 -5.11 10.38 -20.60
N ASP A 318 -5.99 9.97 -21.52
CA ASP A 318 -6.52 10.87 -22.56
C ASP A 318 -7.55 11.91 -22.07
N ILE A 319 -8.12 11.73 -20.88
CA ILE A 319 -9.13 12.65 -20.32
C ILE A 319 -8.48 13.58 -19.29
N GLY A 320 -7.87 13.02 -18.25
CA GLY A 320 -7.27 13.78 -17.15
C GLY A 320 -5.83 14.23 -17.40
N GLY A 321 -5.16 13.65 -18.39
CA GLY A 321 -3.78 13.98 -18.73
C GLY A 321 -2.74 13.24 -17.91
N ALA A 322 -1.49 13.32 -18.37
CA ALA A 322 -0.40 12.55 -17.79
C ALA A 322 0.00 13.01 -16.38
N ALA A 323 -0.12 14.31 -16.09
CA ALA A 323 0.15 14.85 -14.76
C ALA A 323 -0.80 14.25 -13.71
N LEU A 324 -2.10 14.22 -14.01
CA LEU A 324 -3.12 13.70 -13.11
C LEU A 324 -3.20 12.17 -13.15
N THR A 325 -3.50 11.60 -14.32
CA THR A 325 -3.96 10.22 -14.38
C THR A 325 -2.81 9.24 -14.32
N ARG A 326 -1.69 9.50 -15.01
CA ARG A 326 -0.50 8.64 -14.92
C ARG A 326 0.23 8.79 -13.58
N SER A 327 0.59 10.01 -13.23
CA SER A 327 1.48 10.26 -12.09
C SER A 327 0.79 10.14 -10.73
N TRP A 328 -0.54 10.03 -10.71
CA TRP A 328 -1.32 9.77 -9.50
C TRP A 328 -2.16 8.51 -9.64
N THR A 329 -3.28 8.52 -10.35
CA THR A 329 -4.24 7.41 -10.31
C THR A 329 -3.67 6.07 -10.78
N LEU A 330 -3.00 6.01 -11.93
CA LEU A 330 -2.39 4.78 -12.41
C LEU A 330 -1.16 4.36 -11.57
N PHE A 331 -0.40 5.33 -11.07
CA PHE A 331 0.68 5.07 -10.11
C PHE A 331 0.14 4.43 -8.82
N ASP A 332 -0.88 5.04 -8.21
CA ASP A 332 -1.51 4.54 -6.99
C ASP A 332 -2.04 3.14 -7.23
N TRP A 333 -2.75 2.93 -8.33
CA TRP A 333 -3.29 1.62 -8.66
C TRP A 333 -2.22 0.57 -8.94
N ALA A 334 -1.11 0.92 -9.57
CA ALA A 334 0.02 0.02 -9.69
C ALA A 334 0.60 -0.34 -8.31
N PHE A 335 0.68 0.62 -7.39
CA PHE A 335 1.05 0.37 -6.01
C PHE A 335 0.08 -0.61 -5.32
N TRP A 336 -1.24 -0.37 -5.41
CA TRP A 336 -2.26 -1.24 -4.82
C TRP A 336 -2.23 -2.65 -5.44
N VAL A 337 -2.11 -2.78 -6.77
CA VAL A 337 -1.98 -4.08 -7.44
C VAL A 337 -0.71 -4.81 -7.02
N GLY A 338 0.42 -4.11 -6.86
CA GLY A 338 1.69 -4.68 -6.41
C GLY A 338 1.60 -5.40 -5.05
N TYR A 339 0.79 -4.86 -4.13
CA TYR A 339 0.56 -5.43 -2.80
C TYR A 339 -0.58 -6.45 -2.75
N ALA A 340 -1.46 -6.47 -3.76
CA ALA A 340 -2.68 -7.27 -3.74
C ALA A 340 -2.48 -8.77 -3.47
N PRO A 341 -1.47 -9.46 -4.02
CA PRO A 341 -1.31 -10.89 -3.82
C PRO A 341 -1.07 -11.27 -2.35
N VAL A 342 -0.27 -10.49 -1.61
CA VAL A 342 0.03 -10.77 -0.20
C VAL A 342 -0.99 -10.21 0.75
N THR A 343 -1.52 -9.02 0.47
CA THR A 343 -2.65 -8.50 1.22
C THR A 343 -3.83 -9.47 1.12
N GLY A 344 -4.09 -10.05 -0.05
CA GLY A 344 -5.12 -11.08 -0.22
C GLY A 344 -4.91 -12.30 0.70
N ILE A 345 -3.69 -12.81 0.78
CA ILE A 345 -3.35 -13.92 1.71
C ILE A 345 -3.57 -13.52 3.17
N PHE A 346 -3.11 -12.33 3.57
CA PHE A 346 -3.30 -11.81 4.92
C PHE A 346 -4.78 -11.69 5.29
N LEU A 347 -5.58 -11.07 4.41
CA LEU A 347 -7.02 -10.92 4.61
C LEU A 347 -7.74 -12.27 4.65
N ALA A 348 -7.32 -13.24 3.83
CA ALA A 348 -7.87 -14.58 3.85
C ALA A 348 -7.65 -15.26 5.22
N MET A 349 -6.43 -15.21 5.78
CA MET A 349 -6.11 -15.84 7.07
C MET A 349 -6.98 -15.33 8.24
N LEU A 350 -7.42 -14.07 8.17
CA LEU A 350 -8.25 -13.45 9.21
C LEU A 350 -9.75 -13.69 9.03
N SER A 351 -10.17 -14.22 7.86
CA SER A 351 -11.57 -14.30 7.44
C SER A 351 -12.31 -15.59 7.80
N TYR A 352 -11.62 -16.60 8.34
CA TYR A 352 -12.24 -17.89 8.67
C TYR A 352 -13.47 -17.74 9.60
N GLY A 353 -14.56 -18.41 9.25
CA GLY A 353 -15.82 -18.40 9.99
C GLY A 353 -16.69 -17.15 9.77
N ARG A 354 -16.23 -16.20 8.94
CA ARG A 354 -17.01 -15.02 8.54
C ARG A 354 -17.86 -15.30 7.32
N THR A 355 -18.98 -14.60 7.21
CA THR A 355 -19.71 -14.54 5.95
C THR A 355 -18.96 -13.68 4.94
N VAL A 356 -19.18 -13.93 3.65
CA VAL A 356 -18.61 -13.11 2.58
C VAL A 356 -19.05 -11.65 2.71
N ARG A 357 -20.26 -11.37 3.18
CA ARG A 357 -20.72 -10.00 3.42
C ARG A 357 -20.01 -9.33 4.58
N GLU A 358 -19.79 -10.04 5.70
CA GLU A 358 -18.94 -9.52 6.78
C GLU A 358 -17.52 -9.24 6.28
N TYR A 359 -16.97 -10.14 5.46
CA TYR A 359 -15.67 -9.95 4.81
C TYR A 359 -15.62 -8.66 3.99
N MET A 360 -16.63 -8.40 3.16
CA MET A 360 -16.71 -7.20 2.35
C MET A 360 -16.89 -5.94 3.20
N ILE A 361 -17.69 -6.01 4.28
CA ILE A 361 -17.85 -4.88 5.20
C ILE A 361 -16.50 -4.49 5.82
N VAL A 362 -15.72 -5.46 6.31
CA VAL A 362 -14.48 -5.18 7.04
C VAL A 362 -13.29 -4.84 6.14
N ASN A 363 -13.23 -5.42 4.94
CA ASN A 363 -12.06 -5.28 4.07
C ASN A 363 -12.26 -4.32 2.89
N TRP A 364 -13.50 -3.93 2.61
CA TRP A 364 -13.83 -3.01 1.52
C TRP A 364 -14.56 -1.76 2.01
N ILE A 365 -15.69 -1.93 2.70
CA ILE A 365 -16.56 -0.80 3.04
C ILE A 365 -15.99 0.06 4.18
N LEU A 366 -15.69 -0.53 5.34
CA LEU A 366 -15.26 0.23 6.52
C LEU A 366 -13.92 0.97 6.30
N PRO A 367 -12.88 0.38 5.68
CA PRO A 367 -11.65 1.10 5.37
C PRO A 367 -11.87 2.25 4.38
N SER A 368 -12.77 2.07 3.41
CA SER A 368 -13.13 3.13 2.45
C SER A 368 -13.83 4.31 3.13
N VAL A 369 -14.79 4.03 4.01
CA VAL A 369 -15.47 5.07 4.81
C VAL A 369 -14.47 5.79 5.71
N PHE A 370 -13.56 5.05 6.35
CA PHE A 370 -12.48 5.66 7.11
C PHE A 370 -11.62 6.58 6.24
N GLY A 371 -11.26 6.17 5.03
CA GLY A 371 -10.53 7.00 4.07
C GLY A 371 -11.27 8.31 3.73
N ILE A 372 -12.57 8.24 3.44
CA ILE A 372 -13.39 9.45 3.18
C ILE A 372 -13.33 10.41 4.38
N ILE A 373 -13.51 9.89 5.59
CA ILE A 373 -13.45 10.70 6.82
C ILE A 373 -12.05 11.29 6.99
N TRP A 374 -11.01 10.48 6.82
CA TRP A 374 -9.62 10.88 7.00
C TRP A 374 -9.25 12.06 6.10
N PHE A 375 -9.47 11.92 4.80
CA PHE A 375 -9.17 12.97 3.84
C PHE A 375 -10.05 14.20 4.06
N SER A 376 -11.33 14.02 4.42
CA SER A 376 -12.21 15.17 4.73
C SER A 376 -11.65 16.00 5.89
N VAL A 377 -11.16 15.34 6.94
CA VAL A 377 -10.61 16.01 8.13
C VAL A 377 -9.22 16.59 7.84
N TRP A 378 -8.26 15.77 7.41
CA TRP A 378 -6.88 16.20 7.19
C TRP A 378 -6.74 17.11 5.97
N GLY A 379 -7.18 16.65 4.81
CA GLY A 379 -7.13 17.39 3.56
C GLY A 379 -8.00 18.65 3.60
N GLY A 380 -9.21 18.54 4.16
CA GLY A 380 -10.09 19.69 4.35
C GLY A 380 -9.50 20.75 5.30
N SER A 381 -8.86 20.33 6.41
CA SER A 381 -8.18 21.26 7.31
C SER A 381 -6.99 21.95 6.62
N ALA A 382 -6.20 21.21 5.86
CA ALA A 382 -5.04 21.76 5.15
C ALA A 382 -5.44 22.72 4.02
N ILE A 383 -6.43 22.36 3.21
CA ILE A 383 -6.99 23.25 2.18
C ILE A 383 -7.52 24.53 2.82
N HIS A 384 -8.25 24.44 3.93
CA HIS A 384 -8.72 25.63 4.63
C HIS A 384 -7.56 26.49 5.14
N MET A 385 -6.53 25.88 5.74
CA MET A 385 -5.35 26.60 6.23
C MET A 385 -4.65 27.37 5.10
N GLN A 386 -4.51 26.77 3.91
CA GLN A 386 -4.02 27.45 2.71
C GLN A 386 -4.96 28.61 2.31
N MET A 387 -6.26 28.34 2.19
CA MET A 387 -7.27 29.31 1.74
C MET A 387 -7.36 30.55 2.63
N THR A 388 -7.18 30.39 3.94
CA THR A 388 -7.26 31.50 4.91
C THR A 388 -5.92 32.18 5.15
N GLY A 389 -4.84 31.77 4.46
CA GLY A 389 -3.49 32.30 4.68
C GLY A 389 -2.90 31.93 6.05
N GLY A 390 -3.36 30.84 6.66
CA GLY A 390 -2.82 30.35 7.94
C GLY A 390 -1.40 29.76 7.80
N ALA A 391 -1.09 29.21 6.63
CA ALA A 391 0.24 28.79 6.21
C ALA A 391 0.28 28.68 4.68
N ASP A 392 1.48 28.84 4.07
CA ASP A 392 1.69 28.62 2.63
C ASP A 392 2.09 27.17 2.37
N LEU A 393 1.09 26.29 2.36
CA LEU A 393 1.26 24.85 2.17
C LEU A 393 1.51 24.48 0.70
N VAL A 394 0.92 25.22 -0.25
CA VAL A 394 1.20 25.03 -1.69
C VAL A 394 2.63 25.49 -2.02
N GLY A 395 3.10 26.60 -1.45
CA GLY A 395 4.49 27.03 -1.56
C GLY A 395 5.49 26.02 -0.97
N ALA A 396 5.13 25.37 0.15
CA ALA A 396 5.94 24.28 0.72
C ALA A 396 6.09 23.09 -0.24
N LEU A 397 5.05 22.75 -1.01
CA LEU A 397 5.11 21.70 -2.05
C LEU A 397 6.02 22.13 -3.22
N ASN A 398 5.86 23.36 -3.70
CA ASN A 398 6.66 23.90 -4.81
C ASN A 398 8.16 23.94 -4.50
N THR A 399 8.53 24.25 -3.25
CA THR A 399 9.93 24.44 -2.84
C THR A 399 10.57 23.19 -2.25
N GLY A 400 9.76 22.30 -1.65
CA GLY A 400 10.25 21.19 -0.86
C GLY A 400 9.81 19.81 -1.34
N GLY A 401 8.96 19.72 -2.37
CA GLY A 401 8.48 18.47 -2.95
C GLY A 401 7.16 17.96 -2.36
N ALA A 402 6.68 16.85 -2.92
CA ALA A 402 5.32 16.32 -2.77
C ALA A 402 4.89 15.92 -1.37
N ILE A 403 5.80 15.90 -0.40
CA ILE A 403 5.47 15.51 0.97
C ILE A 403 5.60 16.62 2.01
N MET A 404 6.01 17.82 1.58
CA MET A 404 6.36 18.91 2.50
C MET A 404 5.15 19.65 3.08
N ALA A 405 4.00 19.65 2.40
CA ALA A 405 2.80 20.27 2.96
C ALA A 405 2.33 19.59 4.25
N LEU A 406 2.52 18.27 4.42
CA LEU A 406 2.24 17.59 5.67
C LEU A 406 3.01 18.22 6.83
N TRP A 407 4.31 18.45 6.66
CA TRP A 407 5.15 18.97 7.72
C TRP A 407 4.85 20.42 8.03
N GLU A 408 4.62 21.23 7.00
CA GLU A 408 4.23 22.63 7.18
C GLU A 408 2.84 22.73 7.83
N PHE A 409 1.89 21.86 7.47
CA PHE A 409 0.57 21.79 8.09
C PHE A 409 0.66 21.40 9.58
N LEU A 410 1.40 20.35 9.90
CA LEU A 410 1.57 19.90 11.29
C LEU A 410 2.27 20.95 12.16
N LYS A 411 3.26 21.65 11.59
CA LYS A 411 3.99 22.72 12.27
C LYS A 411 3.08 23.90 12.63
N ASN A 412 2.12 24.23 11.76
CA ASN A 412 1.19 25.34 11.93
C ASN A 412 -0.15 24.92 12.58
N LEU A 413 -0.19 23.78 13.27
CA LEU A 413 -1.38 23.41 14.04
C LEU A 413 -1.70 24.47 15.12
N PRO A 414 -3.00 24.72 15.41
CA PRO A 414 -3.41 25.69 16.43
C PRO A 414 -2.77 25.44 17.80
N PHE A 415 -2.68 26.50 18.61
CA PHE A 415 -2.20 26.46 19.99
C PHE A 415 -0.74 25.97 20.16
N GLY A 416 0.06 26.00 19.08
CA GLY A 416 1.44 25.51 19.11
C GLY A 416 1.55 23.98 19.22
N LEU A 417 0.48 23.24 18.94
CA LEU A 417 0.45 21.77 19.06
C LEU A 417 1.45 21.08 18.12
N GLY A 418 1.91 21.76 17.07
CA GLY A 418 2.93 21.24 16.15
C GLY A 418 4.21 20.80 16.85
N VAL A 419 4.63 21.47 17.93
CA VAL A 419 5.83 21.12 18.71
C VAL A 419 5.73 19.70 19.31
N ILE A 420 4.51 19.25 19.63
CA ILE A 420 4.25 17.94 20.21
C ILE A 420 3.90 16.93 19.11
N VAL A 421 3.03 17.30 18.17
CA VAL A 421 2.48 16.38 17.18
C VAL A 421 3.54 15.91 16.18
N VAL A 422 4.43 16.79 15.74
CA VAL A 422 5.45 16.47 14.73
C VAL A 422 6.41 15.35 15.17
N PRO A 423 7.10 15.42 16.32
CA PRO A 423 8.01 14.35 16.74
C PRO A 423 7.27 13.03 16.97
N ILE A 424 6.06 13.08 17.54
CA ILE A 424 5.24 11.87 17.73
C ILE A 424 4.86 11.27 16.39
N ASN A 425 4.46 12.07 15.41
CA ASN A 425 4.10 11.60 14.08
C ASN A 425 5.29 10.90 13.39
N ILE A 426 6.51 11.45 13.50
CA ILE A 426 7.73 10.81 12.98
C ILE A 426 7.95 9.44 13.63
N LEU A 427 7.84 9.34 14.97
CA LEU A 427 8.02 8.08 15.70
C LEU A 427 6.96 7.04 15.31
N VAL A 428 5.71 7.48 15.16
CA VAL A 428 4.60 6.63 14.78
C VAL A 428 4.77 6.11 13.36
N ILE A 429 5.20 6.95 12.40
CA ILE A 429 5.54 6.54 11.04
C ILE A 429 6.62 5.46 11.05
N LEU A 430 7.72 5.70 11.77
CA LEU A 430 8.84 4.77 11.88
C LEU A 430 8.39 3.41 12.44
N ALA A 431 7.68 3.41 13.57
CA ALA A 431 7.25 2.18 14.21
C ALA A 431 6.22 1.39 13.38
N SER A 432 5.31 2.11 12.72
CA SER A 432 4.31 1.50 11.83
C SER A 432 4.98 0.85 10.62
N PHE A 433 5.96 1.55 10.03
CA PHE A 433 6.72 1.01 8.92
C PHE A 433 7.54 -0.20 9.33
N VAL A 434 8.28 -0.13 10.44
CA VAL A 434 9.09 -1.26 10.95
C VAL A 434 8.23 -2.50 11.19
N THR A 435 7.05 -2.33 11.77
CA THR A 435 6.11 -3.44 12.01
C THR A 435 5.61 -4.07 10.71
N CYS A 436 5.26 -3.25 9.71
CA CYS A 436 4.83 -3.73 8.40
C CYS A 436 5.97 -4.39 7.62
N ALA A 437 7.16 -3.79 7.67
CA ALA A 437 8.36 -4.26 7.00
C ALA A 437 8.83 -5.61 7.54
N ASP A 438 8.78 -5.82 8.85
CA ASP A 438 9.10 -7.10 9.49
C ASP A 438 8.19 -8.22 8.98
N ALA A 439 6.88 -8.01 8.98
CA ALA A 439 5.91 -8.98 8.47
C ALA A 439 6.10 -9.26 6.97
N THR A 440 6.35 -8.23 6.17
CA THR A 440 6.59 -8.35 4.72
C THR A 440 7.88 -9.13 4.46
N LEU A 441 8.96 -8.83 5.20
CA LEU A 441 10.23 -9.51 5.07
C LEU A 441 10.14 -10.98 5.52
N THR A 442 9.37 -11.27 6.57
CA THR A 442 9.03 -12.65 6.97
C THR A 442 8.33 -13.39 5.83
N ASN A 443 7.36 -12.77 5.15
CA ASN A 443 6.70 -13.38 3.98
C ASN A 443 7.68 -13.65 2.82
N ILE A 444 8.55 -12.68 2.48
CA ILE A 444 9.60 -12.85 1.46
C ILE A 444 10.50 -14.04 1.83
N GLY A 445 10.97 -14.09 3.07
CA GLY A 445 11.82 -15.18 3.55
C GLY A 445 11.12 -16.54 3.53
N SER A 446 9.85 -16.60 3.91
CA SER A 446 9.05 -17.83 3.88
C SER A 446 8.81 -18.33 2.44
N MET A 447 8.64 -17.43 1.47
CA MET A 447 8.55 -17.80 0.05
C MET A 447 9.86 -18.40 -0.50
N CYS A 448 11.01 -18.14 0.15
CA CYS A 448 12.31 -18.71 -0.22
C CYS A 448 12.48 -20.16 0.22
N VAL A 449 11.64 -20.69 1.10
CA VAL A 449 11.87 -21.97 1.78
C VAL A 449 10.65 -22.88 1.59
N ARG A 450 10.89 -24.17 1.39
CA ARG A 450 9.87 -25.21 1.25
C ARG A 450 9.29 -25.53 2.62
N ASP A 451 7.99 -25.78 2.64
CA ASP A 451 7.26 -26.35 3.78
C ASP A 451 7.44 -25.56 5.09
N VAL A 452 7.54 -24.23 5.01
CA VAL A 452 7.59 -23.37 6.19
C VAL A 452 6.21 -23.39 6.89
N PRO A 453 6.11 -23.84 8.15
CA PRO A 453 4.84 -23.81 8.85
C PRO A 453 4.30 -22.37 8.99
N ILE A 454 3.00 -22.20 8.80
CA ILE A 454 2.34 -20.89 8.89
C ILE A 454 2.62 -20.26 10.26
N GLY A 455 3.12 -19.02 10.25
CA GLY A 455 3.42 -18.27 11.47
C GLY A 455 4.78 -18.59 12.10
N THR A 456 5.67 -19.29 11.40
CA THR A 456 7.07 -19.42 11.80
C THR A 456 7.95 -18.39 11.10
N GLU A 457 9.05 -18.01 11.75
CA GLU A 457 10.02 -17.09 11.20
C GLU A 457 10.98 -17.82 10.23
N PRO A 458 11.27 -17.24 9.06
CA PRO A 458 12.26 -17.80 8.14
C PRO A 458 13.67 -17.77 8.76
N PRO A 459 14.65 -18.42 8.13
CA PRO A 459 16.03 -18.39 8.61
C PRO A 459 16.59 -16.96 8.67
N ALA A 460 17.21 -16.60 9.79
CA ALA A 460 17.77 -15.26 10.04
C ALA A 460 18.69 -14.75 8.94
N LYS A 461 19.49 -15.64 8.35
CA LYS A 461 20.40 -15.30 7.25
C LYS A 461 19.67 -14.89 5.97
N ILE A 462 18.54 -15.54 5.66
CA ILE A 462 17.71 -15.20 4.50
C ILE A 462 17.02 -13.86 4.74
N LYS A 463 16.45 -13.68 5.93
CA LYS A 463 15.82 -12.42 6.36
C LYS A 463 16.81 -11.26 6.29
N ALA A 464 18.01 -11.43 6.85
CA ALA A 464 19.08 -10.42 6.81
C ALA A 464 19.56 -10.09 5.40
N LEU A 465 19.78 -11.10 4.55
CA LEU A 465 20.20 -10.88 3.17
C LEU A 465 19.19 -10.02 2.41
N TRP A 466 17.90 -10.37 2.47
CA TRP A 466 16.85 -9.59 1.83
C TRP A 466 16.70 -8.19 2.43
N GLY A 467 16.68 -8.07 3.76
CA GLY A 467 16.52 -6.78 4.44
C GLY A 467 17.62 -5.79 4.04
N ILE A 468 18.88 -6.27 3.96
CA ILE A 468 20.01 -5.45 3.53
C ILE A 468 19.93 -5.11 2.04
N SER A 469 19.68 -6.09 1.16
CA SER A 469 19.61 -5.85 -0.29
C SER A 469 18.50 -4.85 -0.66
N ILE A 470 17.32 -5.01 -0.06
CA ILE A 470 16.19 -4.09 -0.23
C ILE A 470 16.53 -2.72 0.34
N GLY A 471 17.15 -2.70 1.51
CA GLY A 471 17.60 -1.49 2.19
C GLY A 471 18.56 -0.64 1.35
N VAL A 472 19.52 -1.27 0.69
CA VAL A 472 20.46 -0.59 -0.22
C VAL A 472 19.72 0.09 -1.36
N VAL A 473 18.84 -0.64 -2.06
CA VAL A 473 18.02 -0.05 -3.14
C VAL A 473 17.19 1.11 -2.61
N ALA A 474 16.55 0.94 -1.45
CA ALA A 474 15.67 1.94 -0.88
C ALA A 474 16.40 3.24 -0.48
N ILE A 475 17.58 3.13 0.14
CA ILE A 475 18.44 4.28 0.51
C ILE A 475 18.88 5.03 -0.74
N ILE A 476 19.32 4.32 -1.79
CA ILE A 476 19.75 4.94 -3.05
C ILE A 476 18.58 5.68 -3.71
N MET A 477 17.42 5.04 -3.78
CA MET A 477 16.23 5.64 -4.37
C MET A 477 15.69 6.81 -3.53
N ALA A 478 15.85 6.78 -2.20
CA ALA A 478 15.47 7.89 -1.34
C ALA A 478 16.41 9.10 -1.52
N ALA A 479 17.72 8.85 -1.57
CA ALA A 479 18.73 9.89 -1.67
C ALA A 479 18.86 10.51 -3.07
N TYR A 480 18.57 9.74 -4.13
CA TYR A 480 18.87 10.15 -5.51
C TYR A 480 17.69 9.99 -6.46
N GLY A 481 16.67 9.22 -6.08
CA GLY A 481 15.47 9.02 -6.90
C GLY A 481 14.41 10.09 -6.71
N GLY A 482 14.60 11.10 -5.85
CA GLY A 482 13.56 12.08 -5.55
C GLY A 482 12.98 12.80 -6.78
N GLY A 483 13.82 13.13 -7.77
CA GLY A 483 13.38 13.79 -8.99
C GLY A 483 12.69 15.13 -8.73
N ALA A 484 11.76 15.53 -9.61
CA ALA A 484 11.12 16.85 -9.53
C ALA A 484 10.14 16.95 -8.34
N GLN A 485 9.51 15.84 -7.98
CA GLN A 485 8.51 15.81 -6.90
C GLN A 485 9.11 15.42 -5.55
N GLY A 486 10.40 15.09 -5.47
CA GLY A 486 11.04 14.54 -4.27
C GLY A 486 10.67 13.07 -3.98
N VAL A 487 9.82 12.45 -4.78
CA VAL A 487 9.29 11.08 -4.59
C VAL A 487 9.27 10.25 -5.89
N ASP A 488 9.84 10.71 -6.99
CA ASP A 488 9.74 10.04 -8.30
C ASP A 488 10.25 8.58 -8.23
N GLY A 489 11.29 8.33 -7.43
CA GLY A 489 11.86 7.01 -7.19
C GLY A 489 10.90 6.07 -6.46
N VAL A 490 10.07 6.58 -5.55
CA VAL A 490 8.97 5.83 -4.93
C VAL A 490 7.96 5.45 -6.02
N LYS A 491 7.58 6.40 -6.88
CA LYS A 491 6.62 6.17 -7.96
C LYS A 491 7.10 5.10 -8.94
N SER A 492 8.37 5.17 -9.32
CA SER A 492 8.98 4.23 -10.26
C SER A 492 9.11 2.81 -9.71
N LEU A 493 9.50 2.66 -8.45
CA LEU A 493 9.50 1.35 -7.79
C LEU A 493 8.08 0.77 -7.68
N ALA A 494 7.10 1.60 -7.30
CA ALA A 494 5.71 1.16 -7.18
C ALA A 494 5.14 0.64 -8.50
N ALA A 495 5.34 1.38 -9.60
CA ALA A 495 4.88 0.95 -10.92
C ALA A 495 5.57 -0.35 -11.35
N ALA A 496 6.86 -0.51 -11.06
CA ALA A 496 7.56 -1.76 -11.30
C ALA A 496 6.94 -2.94 -10.52
N ALA A 497 6.65 -2.75 -9.22
CA ALA A 497 6.00 -3.75 -8.40
C ALA A 497 4.64 -4.15 -8.97
N GLY A 498 3.80 -3.16 -9.29
CA GLY A 498 2.48 -3.37 -9.86
C GLY A 498 2.51 -4.07 -11.20
N PHE A 499 3.42 -3.67 -12.10
CA PHE A 499 3.47 -4.21 -13.46
C PHE A 499 3.86 -5.69 -13.46
N VAL A 500 4.82 -6.06 -12.61
CA VAL A 500 5.28 -7.45 -12.46
C VAL A 500 4.13 -8.42 -12.13
N VAL A 501 3.11 -7.97 -11.40
CA VAL A 501 1.94 -8.79 -11.02
C VAL A 501 0.64 -8.41 -11.72
N LEU A 502 0.63 -7.40 -12.59
CA LEU A 502 -0.59 -6.95 -13.29
C LEU A 502 -1.29 -8.11 -14.01
N PHE A 503 -0.54 -8.90 -14.78
CA PHE A 503 -1.11 -10.03 -15.50
C PHE A 503 -1.63 -11.13 -14.57
N ILE A 504 -0.95 -11.36 -13.44
CA ILE A 504 -1.44 -12.28 -12.40
C ILE A 504 -2.77 -11.76 -11.85
N PHE A 505 -2.86 -10.47 -11.54
CA PHE A 505 -4.08 -9.84 -11.05
C PHE A 505 -5.24 -9.95 -12.04
N VAL A 506 -5.00 -9.67 -13.33
CA VAL A 506 -6.00 -9.85 -14.40
C VAL A 506 -6.52 -11.29 -14.43
N VAL A 507 -5.62 -12.27 -14.35
CA VAL A 507 -5.99 -13.68 -14.31
C VAL A 507 -6.76 -14.03 -13.03
N GLN A 508 -6.43 -13.41 -11.88
CA GLN A 508 -7.21 -13.55 -10.64
C GLN A 508 -8.62 -12.98 -10.77
N VAL A 509 -8.80 -11.86 -11.47
CA VAL A 509 -10.13 -11.30 -11.77
C VAL A 509 -10.95 -12.31 -12.60
N ILE A 510 -10.34 -12.91 -13.62
CA ILE A 510 -11.01 -13.93 -14.45
C ILE A 510 -11.31 -15.20 -13.63
N ALA A 511 -10.38 -15.62 -12.76
CA ALA A 511 -10.57 -16.76 -11.87
C ALA A 511 -11.70 -16.50 -10.87
N PHE A 512 -11.82 -15.27 -10.36
CA PHE A 512 -12.91 -14.86 -9.49
C PHE A 512 -14.26 -14.98 -10.20
N ILE A 513 -14.35 -14.50 -11.44
CA ILE A 513 -15.56 -14.66 -12.27
C ILE A 513 -15.92 -16.14 -12.40
N LYS A 514 -14.96 -16.99 -12.78
CA LYS A 514 -15.19 -18.42 -12.90
C LYS A 514 -15.69 -19.03 -11.59
N VAL A 515 -15.02 -18.75 -10.48
CA VAL A 515 -15.32 -19.36 -9.17
C VAL A 515 -16.69 -18.98 -8.64
N PHE A 516 -17.06 -17.69 -8.73
CA PHE A 516 -18.25 -17.19 -8.04
C PHE A 516 -19.48 -17.07 -8.94
N PHE A 517 -19.32 -17.01 -10.27
CA PHE A 517 -20.42 -16.76 -11.19
C PHE A 517 -20.66 -17.87 -12.22
N ILE A 518 -19.67 -18.76 -12.46
CA ILE A 518 -19.79 -19.84 -13.44
C ILE A 518 -19.84 -21.20 -12.74
N ASP A 519 -18.89 -21.46 -11.85
CA ASP A 519 -18.80 -22.70 -11.11
C ASP A 519 -19.91 -22.79 -10.04
N LYS A 520 -20.32 -24.02 -9.70
CA LYS A 520 -21.18 -24.24 -8.54
C LYS A 520 -20.39 -23.95 -7.27
N VAL A 521 -20.75 -22.85 -6.64
CA VAL A 521 -20.23 -22.43 -5.35
C VAL A 521 -20.71 -23.43 -4.28
N THR A 522 -19.76 -24.00 -3.55
CA THR A 522 -20.04 -24.96 -2.48
C THR A 522 -20.07 -24.23 -1.14
N GLU A 523 -21.14 -24.38 -0.38
CA GLU A 523 -21.29 -23.77 0.97
C GLU A 523 -20.47 -24.48 2.04
#